data_AF-A0A8S3X510-F1
#
_entry.id   AF-A0A8S3X510-F1
#
_cell.length_a   1.000
_cell.length_b   1.000
_cell.length_c   1.000
_cell.angle_alpha   90.00
_cell.angle_beta   90.00
_cell.angle_gamma   90.00
#
_symmetry.space_group_name_H-M   'P 1'
#
loop_
_entity.id
_entity.type
_entity.pdbx_description
1 polymer ?
#
loop_
_entity_poly.entity_id
_entity_poly.type
_entity_poly.pdbx_seq_one_letter_code
_entity_poly.pdbx_strand_id
1 'polypeptide(L)'
;MAVSLQLCGCCSNESVEEVEQFINCTHCNKSYHFLCLSIPEIARNSEAYDKWKCPACINSAPKTSKKDCTPIRTIPSTRGNKRPALNSPPKASPVTSENVRTIVQEVIKKEFNDMLKLLNNSMIGVITEELEPIKNEMRDLKESMSFINKKIEEIKSEQLAAKNLLKHCKI
;
A
#
# COMPACT_ATOMS: atom_id res chain seq x y z
N MET A 1 9.69 -37.54 12.73
CA MET A 1 9.96 -36.41 13.65
C MET A 1 8.79 -35.46 13.52
N ALA A 2 8.03 -35.20 14.60
CA ALA A 2 6.89 -34.30 14.55
C ALA A 2 7.42 -32.86 14.51
N VAL A 3 7.21 -32.17 13.38
CA VAL A 3 7.53 -30.75 13.26
C VAL A 3 6.50 -29.99 14.08
N SER A 4 6.95 -29.38 15.18
CA SER A 4 6.10 -28.54 16.01
C SER A 4 5.89 -27.22 15.26
N LEU A 5 4.74 -27.05 14.63
CA LEU A 5 4.40 -25.79 13.96
C LEU A 5 4.22 -24.71 15.02
N GLN A 6 5.22 -23.84 15.16
CA GLN A 6 5.18 -22.73 16.09
C GLN A 6 4.33 -21.62 15.47
N LEU A 7 3.19 -21.32 16.08
CA LEU A 7 2.26 -20.28 15.61
C LEU A 7 2.68 -18.90 16.11
N CYS A 8 2.58 -17.90 15.24
CA CYS A 8 2.79 -16.51 15.62
C CYS A 8 1.67 -16.01 16.54
N GLY A 9 2.02 -15.28 17.60
CA GLY A 9 1.06 -14.72 18.55
C GLY A 9 0.23 -13.54 18.02
N CYS A 10 0.51 -13.05 16.80
CA CYS A 10 -0.19 -11.92 16.17
C CYS A 10 -0.99 -12.32 14.92
N CYS A 11 -0.47 -13.21 14.08
CA CYS A 11 -1.15 -13.65 12.85
C CYS A 11 -1.54 -15.13 12.94
N SER A 12 -2.74 -15.46 12.46
CA SER A 12 -3.24 -16.84 12.41
C SER A 12 -2.79 -17.59 11.15
N ASN A 13 -2.09 -16.92 10.24
CA ASN A 13 -1.60 -17.53 9.01
C ASN A 13 -0.31 -18.31 9.24
N GLU A 14 -0.18 -19.36 8.43
CA GLU A 14 0.62 -20.56 8.56
C GLU A 14 2.12 -20.38 8.85
N SER A 15 2.67 -21.47 9.41
CA SER A 15 4.07 -21.86 9.58
C SER A 15 5.13 -20.75 9.47
N VAL A 16 5.89 -20.58 10.56
CA VAL A 16 7.22 -19.97 10.52
C VAL A 16 8.05 -20.75 9.50
N GLU A 17 8.11 -20.27 8.26
CA GLU A 17 9.12 -20.71 7.30
C GLU A 17 10.49 -20.36 7.91
N GLU A 18 11.48 -21.24 7.73
CA GLU A 18 12.78 -21.21 8.44
C GLU A 18 13.59 -19.91 8.26
N VAL A 19 13.12 -19.01 7.39
CA VAL A 19 13.77 -17.77 6.97
C VAL A 19 13.19 -16.54 7.68
N GLU A 20 11.99 -16.62 8.26
CA GLU A 20 11.39 -15.46 8.90
C GLU A 20 12.01 -15.18 10.27
N GLN A 21 12.44 -13.94 10.48
CA GLN A 21 12.99 -13.52 11.76
C GLN A 21 11.84 -13.29 12.75
N PHE A 22 11.96 -13.93 13.91
CA PHE A 22 11.00 -13.86 15.00
C PHE A 22 11.68 -13.43 16.30
N ILE A 23 10.86 -12.98 17.24
CA ILE A 23 11.24 -12.71 18.62
C ILE A 23 10.28 -13.40 19.58
N ASN A 24 10.83 -13.91 20.69
CA ASN A 24 10.06 -14.65 21.70
C ASN A 24 9.81 -13.78 22.92
N CYS A 25 8.56 -13.72 23.37
CA CYS A 25 8.22 -13.01 24.61
C CYS A 25 8.74 -13.80 25.82
N THR A 26 9.56 -13.16 26.64
CA THR A 26 10.10 -13.75 27.89
C THR A 26 9.05 -14.13 28.94
N HIS A 27 7.84 -13.60 28.83
CA HIS A 27 6.79 -13.81 29.83
C HIS A 27 5.76 -14.87 29.40
N CYS A 28 5.34 -14.87 28.13
CA CYS A 28 4.33 -15.82 27.63
C CYS A 28 4.87 -16.88 26.69
N ASN A 29 6.17 -16.85 26.38
CA ASN A 29 6.87 -17.78 25.48
C ASN A 29 6.26 -17.92 24.07
N LYS A 30 5.42 -16.96 23.65
CA LYS A 30 4.90 -16.89 22.29
C LYS A 30 5.91 -16.20 21.37
N SER A 31 5.94 -16.64 20.11
CA SER A 31 6.76 -16.07 19.04
C SER A 31 5.99 -15.05 18.24
N TYR A 32 6.71 -14.04 17.76
CA TYR A 32 6.13 -12.94 17.00
C TYR A 32 7.07 -12.58 15.85
N HIS A 33 6.54 -12.37 14.65
CA HIS A 33 7.30 -11.80 13.54
C HIS A 33 7.60 -10.32 13.84
N PHE A 34 8.81 -9.86 13.51
CA PHE A 34 9.15 -8.43 13.60
C PHE A 34 8.18 -7.59 12.75
N LEU A 35 7.77 -8.09 11.57
CA LEU A 35 6.77 -7.48 10.70
C LEU A 35 5.41 -7.31 11.36
N CYS A 36 4.91 -8.34 12.06
CA CYS A 36 3.62 -8.27 12.76
C CYS A 36 3.60 -7.22 13.87
N LEU A 37 4.76 -6.93 14.46
CA LEU A 37 4.92 -5.97 15.54
C LEU A 37 5.31 -4.57 15.03
N SER A 38 5.65 -4.42 13.75
CA SER A 38 6.16 -3.18 13.16
C SER A 38 7.37 -2.61 13.93
N ILE A 39 8.24 -3.48 14.44
CA ILE A 39 9.49 -3.10 15.12
C ILE A 39 10.70 -3.51 14.26
N PRO A 40 11.83 -2.80 14.35
CA PRO A 40 13.05 -3.22 13.68
C PRO A 40 13.55 -4.56 14.22
N GLU A 41 14.28 -5.27 13.40
CA GLU A 41 14.97 -6.50 13.79
C GLU A 41 15.91 -6.24 14.96
N ILE A 42 15.77 -7.07 15.99
CA ILE A 42 16.63 -7.02 17.17
C ILE A 42 17.62 -8.19 17.05
N ALA A 43 18.91 -7.89 17.08
CA ALA A 43 19.95 -8.92 17.00
C ALA A 43 19.84 -9.90 18.18
N ARG A 44 19.92 -11.21 17.89
CA ARG A 44 19.75 -12.30 18.88
C ARG A 44 20.74 -12.25 20.04
N ASN A 45 21.88 -11.56 19.88
CA ASN A 45 22.92 -11.39 20.89
C ASN A 45 22.76 -10.10 21.72
N SER A 46 21.67 -9.34 21.51
CA SER A 46 21.45 -8.09 22.24
C SER A 46 20.66 -8.31 23.53
N GLU A 47 20.97 -7.55 24.57
CA GLU A 47 20.22 -7.54 25.83
C GLU A 47 18.73 -7.20 25.62
N ALA A 48 18.42 -6.40 24.58
CA ALA A 48 17.06 -6.06 24.20
C ALA A 48 16.27 -7.29 23.72
N TYR A 49 16.92 -8.25 23.07
CA TYR A 49 16.30 -9.50 22.64
C TYR A 49 15.92 -10.37 23.84
N ASP A 50 16.85 -10.55 24.78
CA ASP A 50 16.68 -11.40 25.96
C ASP A 50 15.68 -10.85 26.99
N LYS A 51 15.42 -9.54 26.96
CA LYS A 51 14.47 -8.86 27.87
C LYS A 51 13.15 -8.51 27.20
N TRP A 52 12.96 -8.89 25.95
CA TRP A 52 11.78 -8.47 25.19
C TRP A 52 10.49 -9.07 25.77
N LYS A 53 9.44 -8.25 25.80
CA LYS A 53 8.09 -8.61 26.22
C LYS A 53 7.10 -8.16 25.16
N CYS A 54 6.10 -8.99 24.86
CA CYS A 54 5.07 -8.62 23.92
C CYS A 54 4.16 -7.52 24.47
N PRO A 55 3.48 -6.73 23.61
CA PRO A 55 2.59 -5.64 24.06
C PRO A 55 1.52 -6.08 25.07
N ALA A 56 1.00 -7.30 24.92
CA ALA A 56 0.03 -7.86 25.86
C ALA A 56 0.63 -8.04 27.27
N CYS A 57 1.86 -8.57 27.37
CA CYS A 57 2.55 -8.79 28.64
C CYS A 57 3.07 -7.50 29.28
N ILE A 58 3.42 -6.50 28.47
CA ILE A 58 3.80 -5.16 28.97
C ILE A 58 2.58 -4.49 29.61
N ASN A 59 1.43 -4.54 28.94
CA ASN A 59 0.20 -3.89 29.41
C ASN A 59 -0.48 -4.64 30.56
N SER A 60 -0.22 -5.95 30.71
CA SER A 60 -0.77 -6.75 31.81
C SER A 60 0.02 -6.64 33.11
N ALA A 61 1.21 -6.04 33.10
CA ALA A 61 1.97 -5.86 34.32
C ALA A 61 1.21 -4.91 35.26
N PRO A 62 0.90 -5.32 36.52
CA PRO A 62 0.25 -4.44 37.47
C PRO A 62 1.12 -3.19 37.58
N LYS A 63 0.53 -2.02 37.29
CA LYS A 63 1.17 -0.72 37.56
C LYS A 63 1.54 -0.76 39.03
N THR A 64 2.81 -1.03 39.32
CA THR A 64 3.33 -1.02 40.68
C THR A 64 2.90 0.30 41.25
N SER A 65 2.00 0.24 42.23
CA SER A 65 1.49 1.40 42.92
C SER A 65 2.69 2.23 43.31
N LYS A 66 2.80 3.44 42.73
CA LYS A 66 3.74 4.42 43.22
C LYS A 66 3.40 4.59 44.70
N LYS A 67 4.28 4.10 45.57
CA LYS A 67 4.35 4.51 46.97
C LYS A 67 4.82 5.96 46.98
N ASP A 68 3.98 6.86 46.47
CA ASP A 68 4.15 8.29 46.68
C ASP A 68 3.68 8.57 48.12
N CYS A 69 4.59 8.33 49.07
CA CYS A 69 4.48 8.83 50.44
C CYS A 69 4.71 10.35 50.46
N THR A 70 3.91 11.12 49.73
CA THR A 70 3.81 12.56 49.97
C THR A 70 2.73 12.80 51.02
N PRO A 71 3.07 13.44 52.17
CA PRO A 71 2.09 13.67 53.22
C PRO A 71 1.01 14.63 52.71
N ILE A 72 -0.25 14.19 52.81
CA ILE A 72 -1.43 15.03 52.56
C ILE A 72 -1.43 16.12 53.63
N ARG A 73 -0.95 17.32 53.27
CA ARG A 73 -1.13 18.52 54.08
C ARG A 73 -2.48 19.13 53.70
N THR A 74 -3.52 18.74 54.42
CA THR A 74 -4.86 19.34 54.36
C THR A 74 -4.78 20.77 54.93
N ILE A 75 -4.45 21.74 54.08
CA ILE A 75 -4.63 23.16 54.39
C ILE A 75 -5.86 23.64 53.61
N PRO A 76 -6.92 24.14 54.28
CA PRO A 76 -7.98 24.87 53.60
C PRO A 76 -7.41 26.23 53.18
N SER A 77 -6.88 26.31 51.96
CA SER A 77 -6.53 27.59 51.35
C SER A 77 -7.81 28.27 50.88
N THR A 78 -8.41 29.11 51.73
CA THR A 78 -9.39 30.14 51.35
C THR A 78 -8.71 31.19 50.46
N ARG A 79 -8.46 30.82 49.21
CA ARG A 79 -7.91 31.72 48.20
C ARG A 79 -9.05 32.64 47.76
N GLY A 80 -9.07 33.85 48.30
CA GLY A 80 -10.04 34.89 47.95
C GLY A 80 -10.14 35.11 46.44
N ASN A 81 -11.34 35.51 46.00
CA ASN A 81 -11.68 35.82 44.62
C ASN A 81 -10.59 36.67 43.95
N LYS A 82 -9.80 36.03 43.08
CA LYS A 82 -8.87 36.74 42.20
C LYS A 82 -9.69 37.57 41.22
N ARG A 83 -9.50 38.89 41.27
CA ARG A 83 -10.04 39.82 40.27
C ARG A 83 -9.56 39.38 38.87
N PRO A 84 -10.43 39.29 37.85
CA PRO A 84 -10.02 39.07 36.47
C PRO A 84 -9.09 40.21 36.03
N ALA A 85 -7.97 39.88 35.38
CA ALA A 85 -7.11 40.87 34.77
C ALA A 85 -7.83 41.50 33.57
N LEU A 86 -8.08 42.81 33.62
CA LEU A 86 -8.89 43.55 32.65
C LEU A 86 -8.30 43.65 31.22
N ASN A 87 -7.06 43.20 31.00
CA ASN A 87 -6.34 43.35 29.72
C ASN A 87 -5.72 42.04 29.21
N SER A 88 -6.32 40.88 29.44
CA SER A 88 -5.86 39.65 28.78
C SER A 88 -6.25 39.64 27.29
N PRO A 89 -5.35 39.28 26.36
CA PRO A 89 -5.68 39.09 24.96
C PRO A 89 -6.90 38.18 24.80
N PRO A 90 -7.75 38.38 23.76
CA PRO A 90 -8.91 37.53 23.54
C PRO A 90 -8.46 36.06 23.51
N LYS A 91 -9.08 35.22 24.34
CA LYS A 91 -8.83 33.79 24.37
C LYS A 91 -8.98 33.26 22.94
N ALA A 92 -7.88 32.84 22.34
CA ALA A 92 -7.91 32.07 21.11
C ALA A 92 -8.89 30.91 21.33
N SER A 93 -9.81 30.71 20.39
CA SER A 93 -10.74 29.59 20.43
C SER A 93 -9.94 28.30 20.60
N PRO A 94 -10.31 27.42 21.55
CA PRO A 94 -9.60 26.17 21.74
C PRO A 94 -9.68 25.37 20.43
N VAL A 95 -8.52 25.04 19.87
CA VAL A 95 -8.42 24.11 18.74
C VAL A 95 -9.10 22.82 19.17
N THR A 96 -10.27 22.53 18.62
CA THR A 96 -11.01 21.32 18.93
C THR A 96 -10.40 20.15 18.16
N SER A 97 -10.44 18.96 18.76
CA SER A 97 -10.01 17.72 18.10
C SER A 97 -10.74 17.49 16.77
N GLU A 98 -11.98 17.97 16.66
CA GLU A 98 -12.78 17.87 15.45
C GLU A 98 -12.22 18.72 14.31
N ASN A 99 -11.77 19.94 14.59
CA ASN A 99 -11.16 20.79 13.56
C ASN A 99 -9.89 20.15 12.99
N VAL A 100 -9.06 19.56 13.86
CA VAL A 100 -7.86 18.82 13.43
C VAL A 100 -8.23 17.61 12.58
N ARG A 101 -9.26 16.86 12.98
CA ARG A 101 -9.74 15.69 12.24
C ARG A 101 -10.21 16.07 10.84
N THR A 102 -10.98 17.14 10.70
CA THR A 102 -11.48 17.61 9.40
C THR A 102 -10.32 18.01 8.49
N ILE A 103 -9.36 18.79 9.01
CA ILE A 103 -8.18 19.21 8.25
C ILE A 103 -7.38 18.00 7.76
N VAL A 104 -7.13 17.03 8.64
CA VAL A 104 -6.39 15.81 8.27
C VAL A 104 -7.15 14.99 7.23
N GLN A 105 -8.46 14.84 7.38
CA GLN A 105 -9.28 14.13 6.39
C GLN A 105 -9.29 14.81 5.03
N GLU A 106 -9.35 16.15 4.99
CA GLU A 106 -9.30 16.91 3.74
C GLU A 106 -7.95 16.77 3.04
N VAL A 107 -6.85 16.88 3.79
CA VAL A 107 -5.49 16.68 3.23
C VAL A 107 -5.34 15.29 2.67
N ILE A 108 -5.72 14.24 3.43
CA ILE A 108 -5.60 12.85 2.96
C ILE A 108 -6.46 12.63 1.71
N LYS A 109 -7.71 13.12 1.68
CA LYS A 109 -8.58 12.99 0.49
C LYS A 109 -7.98 13.68 -0.72
N LYS A 110 -7.41 14.88 -0.53
CA LYS A 110 -6.78 15.63 -1.62
C LYS A 110 -5.57 14.88 -2.19
N GLU A 111 -4.64 14.48 -1.33
CA GLU A 111 -3.44 13.74 -1.73
C GLU A 111 -3.79 12.41 -2.41
N PHE A 112 -4.79 11.70 -1.90
CA PHE A 112 -5.25 10.45 -2.51
C PHE A 112 -5.88 10.67 -3.89
N ASN A 113 -6.69 11.72 -4.05
CA ASN A 113 -7.26 12.07 -5.35
C ASN A 113 -6.19 12.48 -6.36
N ASP A 114 -5.15 13.19 -5.93
CA ASP A 114 -4.07 13.60 -6.80
C ASP A 114 -3.18 12.41 -7.20
N MET A 115 -2.95 11.46 -6.28
CA MET A 115 -2.29 10.18 -6.58
C MET A 115 -3.09 9.35 -7.60
N LEU A 116 -4.42 9.23 -7.43
CA LEU A 116 -5.27 8.52 -8.38
C LEU A 116 -5.25 9.14 -9.77
N LYS A 117 -5.23 10.47 -9.86
CA LYS A 117 -5.09 11.16 -11.16
C LYS A 117 -3.75 10.83 -11.82
N LEU A 118 -2.66 10.83 -11.05
CA LEU A 118 -1.34 10.49 -11.57
C LEU A 118 -1.31 9.05 -12.10
N LEU A 119 -1.89 8.11 -11.36
CA LEU A 119 -1.99 6.71 -11.78
C LEU A 119 -2.85 6.54 -13.04
N ASN A 120 -4.01 7.18 -13.11
CA ASN A 120 -4.86 7.16 -14.30
C ASN A 120 -4.14 7.73 -15.52
N ASN A 121 -3.46 8.87 -15.37
CA ASN A 121 -2.71 9.48 -16.46
C ASN A 121 -1.54 8.59 -16.91
N SER A 122 -0.83 7.96 -15.97
CA SER A 122 0.26 7.04 -16.27
C SER A 122 -0.22 5.80 -17.02
N MET A 123 -1.33 5.19 -16.57
CA MET A 123 -1.90 4.01 -17.21
C MET A 123 -2.40 4.34 -18.62
N ILE A 124 -3.10 5.46 -18.79
CA ILE A 124 -3.54 5.93 -20.11
C ILE A 124 -2.33 6.19 -21.02
N GLY A 125 -1.25 6.77 -20.48
CA GLY A 125 0.00 6.99 -21.20
C GLY A 125 0.58 5.71 -21.77
N VAL A 126 0.80 4.70 -20.92
CA VAL A 126 1.34 3.39 -21.34
C VAL A 126 0.43 2.71 -22.37
N ILE A 127 -0.89 2.70 -22.13
CA ILE A 127 -1.84 2.11 -23.07
C ILE A 127 -1.77 2.83 -24.43
N THR A 128 -1.72 4.16 -24.44
CA THR A 128 -1.66 4.92 -25.70
C THR A 128 -0.34 4.69 -26.44
N GLU A 129 0.77 4.69 -25.70
CA GLU A 129 2.12 4.47 -26.24
C GLU A 129 2.26 3.08 -26.87
N GLU A 130 1.69 2.05 -26.25
CA GLU A 130 1.70 0.68 -26.77
C GLU A 130 0.67 0.44 -27.89
N LEU A 131 -0.46 1.16 -27.89
CA LEU A 131 -1.50 1.00 -28.93
C LEU A 131 -1.18 1.74 -30.24
N GLU A 132 -0.40 2.83 -30.18
CA GLU A 132 0.04 3.59 -31.36
C GLU A 132 0.81 2.72 -32.39
N PRO A 133 1.86 1.95 -32.01
CA PRO A 133 2.58 1.10 -32.94
C PRO A 133 1.70 -0.01 -33.50
N ILE A 134 0.88 -0.67 -32.66
CA ILE A 134 -0.06 -1.72 -33.10
C ILE A 134 -1.02 -1.16 -34.17
N LYS A 135 -1.53 0.06 -33.96
CA LYS A 135 -2.41 0.73 -34.93
C LYS A 135 -1.70 1.04 -36.25
N ASN A 136 -0.40 1.34 -36.21
CA ASN A 136 0.40 1.56 -37.42
C ASN A 136 0.67 0.23 -38.15
N GLU A 137 1.07 -0.82 -37.44
CA GLU A 137 1.26 -2.16 -38.03
C GLU A 137 -0.03 -2.70 -38.68
N MET A 138 -1.19 -2.48 -38.06
CA MET A 138 -2.48 -2.84 -38.65
C MET A 138 -2.77 -2.07 -39.95
N ARG A 139 -2.29 -0.82 -40.06
CA ARG A 139 -2.43 -0.01 -41.28
C ARG A 139 -1.54 -0.56 -42.39
N ASP A 140 -0.29 -0.86 -42.07
CA ASP A 140 0.68 -1.40 -43.03
C ASP A 140 0.26 -2.79 -43.53
N LEU A 141 -0.30 -3.62 -42.64
CA LEU A 141 -0.87 -4.91 -43.00
C LEU A 141 -2.09 -4.75 -43.93
N LYS A 142 -2.96 -3.76 -43.67
CA LYS A 142 -4.11 -3.46 -44.54
C LYS A 142 -3.65 -3.03 -45.94
N GLU A 143 -2.62 -2.20 -46.03
CA GLU A 143 -2.05 -1.77 -47.31
C GLU A 143 -1.43 -2.96 -48.06
N SER A 144 -0.65 -3.79 -47.36
CA SER A 144 -0.06 -5.01 -47.91
C SER A 144 -1.13 -5.96 -48.45
N MET A 145 -2.22 -6.16 -47.70
CA MET A 145 -3.34 -7.00 -48.11
C MET A 145 -4.06 -6.44 -49.34
N SER A 146 -4.23 -5.12 -49.40
CA SER A 146 -4.82 -4.45 -50.58
C SER A 146 -3.95 -4.65 -51.82
N PHE A 147 -2.63 -4.52 -51.68
CA PHE A 147 -1.68 -4.77 -52.76
C PHE A 147 -1.72 -6.23 -53.24
N ILE A 148 -1.70 -7.19 -52.30
CA ILE A 148 -1.79 -8.62 -52.62
C ILE A 148 -3.10 -8.92 -53.35
N ASN A 149 -4.22 -8.42 -52.86
CA ASN A 149 -5.52 -8.60 -53.50
C ASN A 149 -5.52 -8.06 -54.93
N LYS A 150 -4.93 -6.88 -55.16
CA LYS A 150 -4.77 -6.32 -56.50
C LYS A 150 -3.95 -7.24 -57.41
N LYS A 151 -2.82 -7.75 -56.92
CA LYS A 151 -1.95 -8.69 -57.67
C LYS A 151 -2.65 -10.01 -57.99
N ILE A 152 -3.46 -10.52 -57.06
CA ILE A 152 -4.27 -11.73 -57.29
C ILE A 152 -5.27 -11.50 -58.41
N GLU A 153 -5.97 -10.35 -58.43
CA GLU A 153 -6.93 -10.04 -59.50
C GLU A 153 -6.23 -9.84 -60.86
N GLU A 154 -5.05 -9.21 -60.89
CA GLU A 154 -4.22 -9.12 -62.10
C GLU A 154 -3.88 -10.52 -62.65
N ILE A 155 -3.34 -11.41 -61.80
CA ILE A 155 -2.98 -12.79 -62.21
C ILE A 155 -4.20 -13.58 -62.71
N LYS A 156 -5.35 -13.46 -62.02
CA LYS A 156 -6.59 -14.11 -62.47
C LYS A 156 -7.00 -13.63 -63.86
N SER A 157 -6.90 -12.33 -64.12
CA SER A 157 -7.25 -11.74 -65.41
C SER A 157 -6.33 -12.22 -66.54
N GLU A 158 -5.01 -12.28 -66.29
CA GLU A 158 -4.02 -12.80 -67.23
C GLU A 158 -4.25 -14.28 -67.53
N GLN A 159 -4.53 -15.08 -66.51
CA GLN A 159 -4.83 -16.51 -66.67
C GLN A 159 -6.08 -16.73 -67.53
N LEU A 160 -7.11 -15.89 -67.36
CA LEU A 160 -8.33 -15.96 -68.16
C LEU A 160 -8.06 -15.58 -69.62
N ALA A 161 -7.28 -14.53 -69.87
CA ALA A 161 -6.87 -14.12 -71.21
C ALA A 161 -6.07 -15.23 -71.92
N ALA A 162 -5.08 -15.81 -71.24
CA ALA A 162 -4.26 -16.91 -71.78
C ALA A 162 -5.10 -18.16 -72.10
N LYS A 163 -6.06 -18.52 -71.23
CA LYS A 163 -7.00 -19.62 -71.50
C LYS A 163 -7.86 -19.37 -72.74
N ASN A 164 -8.30 -18.14 -72.97
CA ASN A 164 -9.08 -17.80 -74.15
C ASN A 164 -8.25 -17.86 -75.44
N LEU A 165 -7.00 -17.38 -75.42
CA LEU A 165 -6.08 -17.50 -76.55
C LEU A 165 -5.80 -18.97 -76.91
N LEU A 166 -5.55 -19.82 -75.92
CA LEU A 166 -5.34 -21.26 -76.12
C LEU A 166 -6.55 -21.96 -76.78
N LYS A 167 -7.77 -21.51 -76.49
CA LYS A 167 -8.98 -22.04 -77.16
C LYS A 167 -9.02 -21.66 -78.64
N HIS A 168 -8.49 -20.50 -79.02
CA HIS A 168 -8.47 -20.05 -80.42
C HIS A 168 -7.31 -20.67 -81.22
N CYS A 169 -6.21 -21.06 -80.57
CA CYS A 169 -5.09 -21.74 -81.24
C CYS A 169 -5.28 -23.25 -81.43
N LYS A 170 -6.35 -23.86 -80.87
CA LYS A 170 -6.73 -25.25 -81.17
C LYS A 170 -7.67 -25.25 -82.39
N ILE A 171 -7.10 -25.03 -83.58
CA ILE A 171 -7.67 -25.31 -84.90
C ILE A 171 -6.76 -26.35 -85.54
#